data_AF-A0A5W3F192-F1
#
_entry.id   AF-A0A5W3F192-F1
#
_cell.length_a   1.000
_cell.length_b   1.000
_cell.length_c   1.000
_cell.angle_alpha   90.00
_cell.angle_beta   90.00
_cell.angle_gamma   90.00
#
_symmetry.space_group_name_H-M   'P 1'
#
loop_
_entity.id
_entity.type
_entity.pdbx_description
1 polymer ?
#
loop_
_entity_poly.entity_id
_entity_poly.type
_entity_poly.pdbx_seq_one_letter_code
_entity_poly.pdbx_strand_id
1 'polypeptide(L)'
;MYILNNELTKYASKNPIMISFLIVMAANKQDPSEFTTEDFEEIIANAKEATFQTTEPTRDEFPLGEAGDVMFNDMVASYYINRRGMEIEYDELPTSSFAEMIRDYRRQVVSDDIVKKYMAQISPFSLEFENRAVALATHRLRLEKEVH
;
A
#
# COMPACT_ATOMS: atom_id res chain seq x y z
N MET A 1 -4.50 -19.60 -1.55
CA MET A 1 -4.67 -18.83 -0.32
C MET A 1 -3.34 -18.88 0.40
N TYR A 2 -2.80 -17.73 0.77
CA TYR A 2 -1.50 -17.54 1.39
C TYR A 2 -1.70 -17.36 2.89
N ILE A 3 -0.81 -17.94 3.69
CA ILE A 3 -0.90 -17.92 5.14
C ILE A 3 0.29 -17.15 5.68
N LEU A 4 0.03 -15.99 6.28
CA LEU A 4 1.05 -15.21 6.94
C LEU A 4 1.40 -15.86 8.28
N ASN A 5 2.65 -16.29 8.42
CA ASN A 5 3.13 -16.91 9.65
C ASN A 5 3.11 -15.90 10.82
N ASN A 6 3.19 -16.42 12.05
CA ASN A 6 3.17 -15.58 13.25
C ASN A 6 4.28 -14.53 13.34
N GLU A 7 5.46 -14.79 12.76
CA GLU A 7 6.59 -13.86 12.77
C GLU A 7 6.31 -12.64 11.89
N LEU A 8 5.99 -12.87 10.61
CA LEU A 8 5.60 -11.83 9.66
C LEU A 8 4.34 -11.09 10.10
N THR A 9 3.38 -11.77 10.74
CA THR A 9 2.19 -11.13 11.30
C THR A 9 2.56 -10.10 12.37
N LYS A 10 3.44 -10.47 13.31
CA LYS A 10 3.91 -9.55 14.36
C LYS A 10 4.73 -8.40 13.77
N TYR A 11 5.55 -8.69 12.76
CA TYR A 11 6.32 -7.66 12.07
C TYR A 11 5.41 -6.67 11.34
N ALA A 12 4.43 -7.15 10.55
CA ALA A 12 3.43 -6.33 9.86
C ALA A 12 2.60 -5.47 10.81
N SER A 13 2.29 -6.01 11.99
CA SER A 13 1.58 -5.31 13.06
C SER A 13 2.34 -4.07 13.53
N LYS A 14 3.65 -4.22 13.75
CA LYS A 14 4.54 -3.17 14.26
C LYS A 14 5.09 -2.25 13.17
N ASN A 15 5.07 -2.70 11.92
CA ASN A 15 5.47 -1.94 10.73
C ASN A 15 4.31 -1.88 9.73
N PRO A 16 3.25 -1.11 10.00
CA PRO A 16 2.01 -1.10 9.22
C PRO A 16 2.20 -0.75 7.74
N ILE A 17 3.26 -0.04 7.37
CA ILE A 17 3.60 0.23 5.97
C ILE A 17 3.74 -1.06 5.15
N MET A 18 4.16 -2.17 5.78
CA MET A 18 4.25 -3.50 5.19
C MET A 18 2.92 -3.97 4.60
N ILE A 19 1.78 -3.54 5.15
CA ILE A 19 0.45 -3.91 4.65
C ILE A 19 0.28 -3.53 3.17
N SER A 20 0.85 -2.40 2.73
CA SER A 20 0.81 -2.00 1.31
C SER A 20 1.53 -3.01 0.41
N PHE A 21 2.71 -3.48 0.81
CA PHE A 21 3.48 -4.50 0.09
C PHE A 21 2.75 -5.86 0.09
N LEU A 22 2.18 -6.27 1.22
CA LEU A 22 1.40 -7.50 1.31
C LEU A 22 0.18 -7.47 0.38
N ILE A 23 -0.50 -6.33 0.24
CA ILE A 23 -1.60 -6.15 -0.71
C ILE A 23 -1.10 -6.34 -2.14
N VAL A 24 -0.01 -5.65 -2.52
CA VAL A 24 0.57 -5.73 -3.86
C VAL A 24 1.00 -7.16 -4.20
N MET A 25 1.76 -7.82 -3.33
CA MET A 25 2.22 -9.20 -3.54
C MET A 25 1.03 -10.16 -3.72
N ALA A 26 0.07 -10.14 -2.79
CA ALA A 26 -1.07 -11.03 -2.85
C ALA A 26 -1.96 -10.78 -4.07
N ALA A 27 -2.18 -9.52 -4.46
CA ALA A 27 -2.90 -9.17 -5.68
C ALA A 27 -2.20 -9.70 -6.95
N ASN A 28 -0.87 -9.69 -6.95
CA ASN A 28 -0.01 -10.17 -8.05
C ASN A 28 0.35 -11.67 -7.99
N LYS A 29 -0.31 -12.44 -7.10
CA LYS A 29 -0.10 -13.89 -6.92
C LYS A 29 1.32 -14.26 -6.42
N GLN A 30 2.01 -13.34 -5.76
CA GLN A 30 3.22 -13.63 -5.01
C GLN A 30 2.83 -14.01 -3.59
N ASP A 31 3.39 -15.11 -3.08
CA ASP A 31 3.12 -15.58 -1.72
C ASP A 31 4.03 -14.82 -0.73
N PRO A 32 3.50 -13.94 0.13
CA PRO A 32 4.33 -13.19 1.06
C PRO A 32 5.02 -14.06 2.13
N SER A 33 4.57 -15.30 2.31
CA SER A 33 5.18 -16.25 3.26
C SER A 33 6.50 -16.84 2.77
N GLU A 34 6.85 -16.63 1.50
CA GLU A 34 8.15 -17.00 0.93
C GLU A 34 9.28 -16.03 1.35
N PHE A 35 8.94 -14.91 1.98
CA PHE A 35 9.87 -13.86 2.40
C PHE A 35 10.07 -13.89 3.92
N THR A 36 11.26 -13.51 4.36
CA THR A 36 11.59 -13.28 5.76
C THR A 36 11.30 -11.83 6.18
N THR A 37 11.35 -11.53 7.48
CA THR A 37 11.26 -10.13 7.94
C THR A 37 12.43 -9.28 7.44
N GLU A 38 13.63 -9.85 7.32
CA GLU A 38 14.81 -9.18 6.78
C GLU A 38 14.61 -8.78 5.32
N ASP A 39 14.03 -9.67 4.51
CA ASP A 39 13.68 -9.37 3.11
C ASP A 39 12.69 -8.19 3.03
N PHE A 40 11.70 -8.15 3.94
CA PHE A 40 10.75 -7.03 3.98
C PHE A 40 11.38 -5.72 4.45
N GLU A 41 12.31 -5.76 5.40
CA GLU A 41 13.08 -4.58 5.82
C GLU A 41 13.85 -4.00 4.63
N GLU A 42 14.52 -4.86 3.84
CA GLU A 42 15.22 -4.45 2.63
C GLU A 42 14.27 -3.88 1.58
N ILE A 43 13.14 -4.54 1.32
CA ILE A 43 12.12 -4.06 0.37
C ILE A 43 11.62 -2.68 0.76
N ILE A 44 11.31 -2.47 2.05
CA ILE A 44 10.81 -1.18 2.55
C ILE A 44 11.90 -0.11 2.43
N ALA A 45 13.14 -0.42 2.78
CA ALA A 45 14.27 0.51 2.67
C ALA A 45 14.51 0.93 1.20
N ASN A 46 14.53 -0.04 0.28
CA ASN A 46 14.71 0.21 -1.15
C ASN A 46 13.54 1.00 -1.74
N ALA A 47 12.30 0.67 -1.37
CA ALA A 47 11.13 1.40 -1.80
C ALA A 47 11.12 2.84 -1.27
N LYS A 48 11.56 3.05 -0.03
CA LYS A 48 11.72 4.38 0.56
C LYS A 48 12.77 5.17 -0.23
N GLU A 49 13.97 4.63 -0.43
CA GLU A 49 15.01 5.28 -1.22
C GLU A 49 14.52 5.69 -2.61
N ALA A 50 13.93 4.74 -3.35
CA ALA A 50 13.38 4.99 -4.68
C ALA A 50 12.30 6.10 -4.67
N THR A 51 11.41 6.09 -3.67
CA THR A 51 10.37 7.11 -3.50
C THR A 51 10.96 8.51 -3.30
N PHE A 52 12.05 8.62 -2.53
CA PHE A 52 12.70 9.90 -2.26
C PHE A 52 13.58 10.41 -3.41
N GLN A 53 14.11 9.51 -4.24
CA GLN A 53 14.86 9.82 -5.45
C GLN A 53 13.98 10.18 -6.65
N THR A 54 12.73 9.71 -6.68
CA THR A 54 11.78 10.02 -7.75
C THR A 54 11.45 11.51 -7.77
N THR A 55 11.47 12.10 -8.97
CA THR A 55 11.09 13.50 -9.21
C THR A 55 9.58 13.63 -9.40
N GLU A 56 9.03 14.78 -9.04
CA GLU A 56 7.61 15.08 -9.30
C GLU A 56 7.33 15.01 -10.81
N PRO A 57 6.26 14.32 -11.26
CA PRO A 57 5.90 14.25 -12.67
C PRO A 57 5.61 15.63 -13.25
N THR A 58 5.95 15.86 -14.51
CA THR A 58 5.65 17.11 -15.22
C THR A 58 4.64 16.89 -16.34
N ARG A 59 3.81 17.90 -16.63
CA ARG A 59 2.68 17.73 -17.55
C ARG A 59 3.13 17.28 -18.95
N ASP A 60 4.31 17.67 -19.41
CA ASP A 60 4.86 17.33 -20.73
C ASP A 60 5.22 15.84 -20.90
N GLU A 61 5.30 15.07 -19.81
CA GLU A 61 5.53 13.61 -19.85
C GLU A 61 4.28 12.82 -20.28
N PHE A 62 3.10 13.47 -20.34
CA PHE A 62 1.81 12.81 -20.55
C PHE A 62 1.15 13.22 -21.88
N PRO A 63 0.32 12.34 -22.49
CA PRO A 63 -0.41 12.66 -23.72
C PRO A 63 -1.23 13.96 -23.61
N LEU A 64 -1.47 14.64 -24.73
CA LEU A 64 -2.37 15.80 -24.75
C LEU A 64 -3.84 15.36 -24.71
N GLY A 65 -4.69 16.20 -24.12
CA GLY A 65 -6.12 15.98 -24.00
C GLY A 65 -6.56 15.41 -22.66
N GLU A 66 -7.87 15.29 -22.48
CA GLU A 66 -8.52 14.97 -21.20
C GLU A 66 -7.97 13.70 -20.54
N ALA A 67 -7.79 12.62 -21.30
CA ALA A 67 -7.24 11.38 -20.76
C ALA A 67 -5.82 11.57 -20.19
N GLY A 68 -4.97 12.34 -20.87
CA GLY A 68 -3.63 12.64 -20.38
C GLY A 68 -3.61 13.60 -19.20
N ASP A 69 -4.56 14.53 -19.12
CA ASP A 69 -4.73 15.40 -17.95
C ASP A 69 -5.15 14.60 -16.71
N VAL A 70 -6.06 13.63 -16.87
CA VAL A 70 -6.45 12.71 -15.80
C VAL A 70 -5.27 11.85 -15.35
N MET A 71 -4.51 11.27 -16.29
CA MET A 71 -3.31 10.49 -15.97
C MET A 71 -2.27 11.31 -15.22
N PHE A 72 -2.01 12.54 -15.66
CA PHE A 72 -1.08 13.46 -15.02
C PHE A 72 -1.52 13.77 -13.59
N ASN A 73 -2.78 14.15 -13.39
CA ASN A 73 -3.31 14.46 -12.05
C ASN A 73 -3.25 13.25 -11.12
N ASP A 74 -3.57 12.05 -11.61
CA ASP A 74 -3.47 10.82 -10.84
C ASP A 74 -2.02 10.51 -10.43
N MET A 75 -1.05 10.74 -11.33
CA MET A 75 0.37 10.50 -11.03
C MET A 75 0.95 11.53 -10.08
N VAL A 76 0.59 12.81 -10.20
CA VAL A 76 0.99 13.83 -9.23
C VAL A 76 0.41 13.52 -7.85
N ALA A 77 -0.88 13.18 -7.76
CA ALA A 77 -1.49 12.80 -6.49
C ALA A 77 -0.83 11.53 -5.90
N SER A 78 -0.58 10.51 -6.71
CA SER A 78 0.13 9.30 -6.28
C SER A 78 1.57 9.58 -5.82
N TYR A 79 2.28 10.49 -6.48
CA TYR A 79 3.62 10.93 -6.08
C TYR A 79 3.63 11.45 -4.64
N TYR A 80 2.72 12.38 -4.31
CA TYR A 80 2.64 12.93 -2.96
C TYR A 80 2.12 11.93 -1.93
N ILE A 81 1.14 11.08 -2.29
CA ILE A 81 0.62 10.03 -1.41
C ILE A 81 1.73 9.03 -1.07
N ASN A 82 2.48 8.54 -2.04
CA ASN A 82 3.53 7.54 -1.83
C ASN A 82 4.67 8.11 -0.98
N ARG A 83 5.11 9.34 -1.29
CA ARG A 83 6.15 10.01 -0.50
C ARG A 83 5.72 10.20 0.94
N ARG A 84 4.49 10.69 1.16
CA ARG A 84 3.96 10.85 2.51
C ARG A 84 3.77 9.52 3.22
N GLY A 85 3.29 8.49 2.53
CA GLY A 85 3.08 7.15 3.06
C GLY A 85 4.34 6.52 3.67
N MET A 86 5.53 6.83 3.12
CA MET A 86 6.85 6.40 3.62
C MET A 86 7.35 7.18 4.85
N GLU A 87 6.67 8.27 5.22
CA GLU A 87 7.00 9.15 6.35
C GLU A 87 5.99 9.08 7.49
N ILE A 88 4.81 8.52 7.27
CA ILE A 88 3.81 8.36 8.33
C ILE A 88 4.39 7.47 9.42
N GLU A 89 4.31 7.95 10.66
CA GLU A 89 4.48 7.13 11.85
C GLU A 89 3.15 6.44 12.13
N TYR A 90 3.12 5.12 11.92
CA TYR A 90 1.92 4.32 12.08
C TYR A 90 1.82 3.72 13.49
N ASP A 91 0.61 3.67 14.02
CA ASP A 91 0.29 2.93 15.25
C ASP A 91 0.25 1.43 14.96
N GLU A 92 0.64 0.62 15.96
CA GLU A 92 0.57 -0.84 15.89
C GLU A 92 -0.86 -1.32 15.57
N LEU A 93 -0.97 -2.27 14.63
CA LEU A 93 -2.25 -2.79 14.16
C LEU A 93 -2.77 -3.94 15.04
N PRO A 94 -4.10 -4.15 15.12
CA PRO A 94 -4.62 -5.36 15.74
C PRO A 94 -4.29 -6.56 14.86
N THR A 95 -3.80 -7.64 15.47
CA THR A 95 -3.46 -8.86 14.73
C THR A 95 -4.63 -9.83 14.61
N SER A 96 -5.87 -9.46 14.93
CA SER A 96 -7.05 -10.36 14.99
C SER A 96 -7.36 -11.07 13.67
N SER A 97 -7.31 -10.36 12.54
CA SER A 97 -7.38 -10.93 11.19
C SER A 97 -6.66 -10.02 10.20
N PHE A 98 -6.26 -10.56 9.05
CA PHE A 98 -5.61 -9.75 8.02
C PHE A 98 -6.54 -8.66 7.46
N ALA A 99 -7.85 -8.95 7.36
CA ALA A 99 -8.85 -7.98 6.93
C ALA A 99 -8.92 -6.76 7.88
N GLU A 100 -8.79 -6.97 9.18
CA GLU A 100 -8.77 -5.88 10.17
C GLU A 100 -7.46 -5.09 10.13
N MET A 101 -6.32 -5.77 9.92
CA MET A 101 -5.04 -5.09 9.69
C MET A 101 -5.12 -4.14 8.49
N ILE A 102 -5.67 -4.59 7.36
CA ILE A 102 -5.89 -3.74 6.17
C ILE A 102 -6.81 -2.56 6.51
N ARG A 103 -7.93 -2.82 7.17
CA ARG A 103 -8.91 -1.77 7.52
C ARG A 103 -8.25 -0.66 8.35
N ASP A 104 -7.51 -1.05 9.39
CA ASP A 104 -6.96 -0.09 10.36
C ASP A 104 -5.72 0.61 9.80
N TYR A 105 -4.89 -0.09 9.01
CA TYR A 105 -3.82 0.52 8.22
C TYR A 105 -4.38 1.61 7.30
N ARG A 106 -5.39 1.27 6.48
CA ARG A 106 -6.01 2.24 5.56
C ARG A 106 -6.61 3.41 6.30
N ARG A 107 -7.22 3.19 7.48
CA ARG A 107 -7.75 4.26 8.32
C ARG A 107 -6.67 5.24 8.75
N GLN A 108 -5.50 4.74 9.16
CA GLN A 108 -4.36 5.59 9.50
C GLN A 108 -3.88 6.38 8.26
N VAL A 109 -3.69 5.71 7.12
CA VAL A 109 -3.27 6.34 5.85
C VAL A 109 -4.21 7.48 5.45
N VAL A 110 -5.52 7.25 5.40
CA VAL A 110 -6.50 8.27 4.95
C VAL A 110 -6.80 9.35 6.02
N SER A 111 -6.32 9.16 7.24
CA SER A 111 -6.42 10.17 8.30
C SER A 111 -5.33 11.24 8.21
N ASP A 112 -4.24 10.97 7.49
CA ASP A 112 -3.20 11.95 7.21
C ASP A 112 -3.73 13.03 6.24
N ASP A 113 -3.54 14.30 6.61
CA ASP A 113 -4.10 15.43 5.87
C ASP A 113 -3.55 15.56 4.44
N ILE A 114 -2.26 15.23 4.23
CA ILE A 114 -1.64 15.29 2.91
C ILE A 114 -2.19 14.17 2.05
N VAL A 115 -2.23 12.95 2.58
CA VAL A 115 -2.81 11.81 1.87
C VAL A 115 -4.27 12.08 1.51
N LYS A 116 -5.07 12.55 2.47
CA LYS A 116 -6.49 12.88 2.26
C LYS A 116 -6.68 13.93 1.17
N LYS A 117 -5.86 14.99 1.17
CA LYS A 117 -5.90 16.05 0.15
C LYS A 117 -5.65 15.50 -1.26
N TYR A 118 -4.67 14.63 -1.43
CA TYR A 118 -4.31 14.09 -2.74
C TYR A 118 -5.20 12.92 -3.17
N MET A 119 -5.69 12.10 -2.24
CA MET A 119 -6.67 11.06 -2.54
C MET A 119 -7.97 11.63 -3.11
N ALA A 120 -8.37 12.84 -2.70
CA ALA A 120 -9.54 13.52 -3.27
C ALA A 120 -9.36 13.95 -4.73
N GLN A 121 -8.12 13.93 -5.26
CA GLN A 121 -7.78 14.28 -6.63
C GLN A 121 -7.63 13.06 -7.54
N ILE A 122 -7.47 11.86 -6.95
CA ILE A 122 -7.35 10.61 -7.72
C ILE A 122 -8.69 10.33 -8.42
N SER A 123 -8.60 9.95 -9.68
CA SER A 123 -9.74 9.61 -10.51
C SER A 123 -10.54 8.43 -9.94
N PRO A 124 -11.86 8.36 -10.19
CA PRO A 124 -12.68 7.23 -9.77
C PRO A 124 -12.17 5.88 -10.27
N PHE A 125 -11.59 5.85 -11.48
CA PHE A 125 -11.05 4.63 -12.07
C PHE A 125 -9.84 4.11 -11.28
N SER A 126 -8.88 4.97 -10.96
CA SER A 126 -7.69 4.60 -10.19
C SER A 126 -8.07 4.18 -8.75
N LEU A 127 -9.02 4.87 -8.12
CA LEU A 127 -9.55 4.47 -6.81
C LEU A 127 -10.25 3.10 -6.87
N GLU A 128 -11.00 2.82 -7.93
CA GLU A 128 -11.66 1.53 -8.09
C GLU A 128 -10.63 0.40 -8.27
N PHE A 129 -9.57 0.63 -9.05
CA PHE A 129 -8.48 -0.32 -9.23
C PHE A 129 -7.82 -0.68 -7.88
N GLU A 130 -7.46 0.32 -7.09
CA GLU A 130 -6.87 0.12 -5.76
C GLU A 130 -7.81 -0.66 -4.83
N ASN A 131 -9.09 -0.30 -4.78
CA ASN A 131 -10.07 -1.01 -3.96
C ASN A 131 -10.24 -2.48 -4.37
N ARG A 132 -10.15 -2.79 -5.68
CA ARG A 132 -10.19 -4.18 -6.18
C ARG A 132 -8.93 -4.95 -5.78
N ALA A 133 -7.74 -4.33 -5.81
CA ALA A 133 -6.51 -4.95 -5.33
C ALA A 133 -6.59 -5.30 -3.83
N VAL A 134 -7.09 -4.37 -3.02
CA VAL A 134 -7.33 -4.58 -1.58
C VAL A 134 -8.31 -5.73 -1.33
N ALA A 135 -9.44 -5.76 -2.05
CA ALA A 135 -10.43 -6.83 -1.93
C ALA A 135 -9.84 -8.19 -2.29
N LEU A 136 -9.02 -8.25 -3.34
CA LEU A 136 -8.36 -9.48 -3.77
C LEU A 136 -7.30 -9.95 -2.75
N ALA A 137 -6.49 -9.04 -2.21
CA ALA A 137 -5.54 -9.35 -1.16
C ALA A 137 -6.25 -9.89 0.10
N THR A 138 -7.35 -9.25 0.49
CA THR A 138 -8.20 -9.67 1.62
C THR A 138 -8.79 -11.08 1.43
N HIS A 139 -9.07 -11.48 0.18
CA HIS A 139 -9.50 -12.84 -0.13
C HIS A 139 -8.34 -13.85 -0.10
N ARG A 140 -7.15 -13.45 -0.54
CA ARG A 140 -6.01 -14.35 -0.73
C ARG A 140 -5.17 -14.57 0.52
N LEU A 141 -5.09 -13.60 1.42
CA LEU A 141 -4.27 -13.65 2.63
C LEU A 141 -5.11 -13.94 3.89
N ARG A 142 -4.55 -14.78 4.74
CA ARG A 142 -5.06 -15.09 6.09
C ARG A 142 -3.87 -15.11 7.05
N LEU A 143 -4.11 -14.74 8.30
CA LEU A 143 -3.14 -15.00 9.37
C LEU A 143 -3.20 -16.49 9.75
N GLU A 144 -2.08 -17.05 10.19
CA GLU A 144 -1.98 -18.46 10.63
C GLU A 144 -3.09 -18.84 11.63
N LYS A 145 -3.39 -17.95 12.58
CA LYS A 145 -4.43 -18.17 13.59
C LYS A 145 -5.87 -18.15 13.08
N GLU A 146 -6.12 -17.69 11.86
CA GLU A 146 -7.46 -17.71 11.25
C GLU A 146 -7.81 -19.07 10.65
N VAL A 147 -6.82 -19.97 10.52
CA VAL A 147 -6.93 -21.27 9.86
C VAL A 147 -7.13 -22.41 10.87
N HIS A 148 -7.22 -22.09 12.17
CA HIS A 148 -7.35 -23.03 13.29
C HIS A 148 -8.64 -22.85 14.07
#